data_AF-A0A3N0DYA6-F1
#
_entry.id   AF-A0A3N0DYA6-F1
#
_cell.length_a   1.000
_cell.length_b   1.000
_cell.length_c   1.000
_cell.angle_alpha   90.00
_cell.angle_beta   90.00
_cell.angle_gamma   90.00
#
_symmetry.space_group_name_H-M   'P 1'
#
loop_
_entity.id
_entity.type
_entity.pdbx_description
1 polymer ?
#
loop_
_entity_poly.entity_id
_entity_poly.type
_entity_poly.pdbx_seq_one_letter_code
_entity_poly.pdbx_strand_id
1 'polypeptide(L)'
;QDTLLIAYKDSTYQMTIGGLKQLKLRLIQALKQHQPEAYDHLIKELQMYSQPFLTDSTAFIGRWRLRTERESLWLEHQQMPRAPLMLFHLAELVFTDGQWKVKKITYKKVWKALYRG
;
A
#
# COMPACT_ATOMS: atom_id res chain seq x y z
N GLN A 1 -16.66 11.45 -1.24
CA GLN A 1 -16.82 10.14 -1.90
C GLN A 1 -16.19 9.10 -0.99
N ASP A 2 -16.98 8.14 -0.52
CA ASP A 2 -16.56 7.27 0.60
C ASP A 2 -16.22 5.83 0.14
N THR A 3 -16.28 5.62 -1.17
CA THR A 3 -16.12 4.33 -1.83
C THR A 3 -15.36 4.48 -3.16
N LEU A 4 -14.47 3.52 -3.42
CA LEU A 4 -13.79 3.29 -4.69
C LEU A 4 -14.06 1.86 -5.16
N LEU A 5 -14.38 1.68 -6.45
CA LEU A 5 -14.46 0.36 -7.07
C LEU A 5 -13.07 -0.04 -7.59
N ILE A 6 -12.62 -1.23 -7.22
CA ILE A 6 -11.34 -1.79 -7.63
C ILE A 6 -11.60 -3.01 -8.49
N ALA A 7 -11.27 -2.93 -9.77
CA ALA A 7 -11.14 -4.11 -10.61
C ALA A 7 -9.85 -4.86 -10.25
N TYR A 8 -9.98 -6.11 -9.81
CA TYR A 8 -8.86 -6.96 -9.40
C TYR A 8 -9.18 -8.41 -9.75
N LYS A 9 -8.33 -9.02 -10.59
CA LYS A 9 -8.63 -10.29 -11.28
C LYS A 9 -9.95 -10.18 -12.03
N ASP A 10 -10.78 -11.21 -11.98
CA ASP A 10 -12.09 -11.29 -12.65
C ASP A 10 -13.23 -10.74 -11.79
N SER A 11 -12.94 -9.84 -10.84
CA SER A 11 -13.92 -9.34 -9.90
C SER A 11 -13.74 -7.85 -9.62
N THR A 12 -14.84 -7.20 -9.26
CA THR A 12 -14.85 -5.81 -8.82
C THR A 12 -15.16 -5.78 -7.33
N TYR A 13 -14.29 -5.14 -6.56
CA TYR A 13 -14.41 -5.03 -5.11
C TYR A 13 -14.64 -3.60 -4.69
N GLN A 14 -15.42 -3.43 -3.63
CA GLN A 14 -15.64 -2.14 -3.01
C GLN A 14 -14.54 -1.86 -1.97
N MET A 15 -13.88 -0.71 -2.08
CA MET A 15 -12.97 -0.18 -1.08
C MET A 15 -13.58 1.06 -0.43
N THR A 16 -13.84 0.98 0.87
CA THR A 16 -14.39 2.10 1.64
C THR A 16 -13.31 2.71 2.53
N ILE A 17 -13.55 3.93 3.02
CA ILE A 17 -12.68 4.55 4.04
C ILE A 17 -12.54 3.64 5.29
N GLY A 18 -13.63 2.99 5.71
CA GLY A 18 -13.60 2.02 6.80
C GLY A 18 -12.71 0.82 6.50
N GLY A 19 -12.81 0.29 5.27
CA GLY A 19 -11.93 -0.78 4.77
C GLY A 19 -10.46 -0.38 4.78
N LEU A 20 -10.11 0.84 4.38
CA LEU A 20 -8.75 1.34 4.42
C LEU A 20 -8.22 1.54 5.85
N LYS A 21 -9.06 1.97 6.79
CA LYS A 21 -8.68 2.05 8.22
C LYS A 21 -8.33 0.67 8.76
N GLN A 22 -9.10 -0.36 8.42
CA GLN A 22 -8.79 -1.74 8.80
C GLN A 22 -7.53 -2.26 8.11
N LEU A 23 -7.37 -1.94 6.81
CA LEU A 23 -6.20 -2.32 6.04
C LEU A 23 -4.92 -1.66 6.58
N LYS A 24 -4.98 -0.42 7.03
CA LYS A 24 -3.88 0.29 7.73
C LYS A 24 -3.40 -0.49 8.95
N LEU A 25 -4.32 -0.96 9.80
CA LEU A 25 -3.96 -1.75 10.99
C LEU A 25 -3.28 -3.06 10.62
N ARG A 26 -3.79 -3.74 9.57
CA ARG A 26 -3.20 -4.99 9.05
C ARG A 26 -1.84 -4.77 8.44
N LEU A 27 -1.64 -3.66 7.75
CA LEU A 27 -0.34 -3.27 7.20
C LEU A 27 0.68 -3.04 8.30
N ILE A 28 0.31 -2.32 9.37
CA ILE A 28 1.17 -2.14 10.54
C ILE A 28 1.53 -3.50 11.16
N GLN A 29 0.55 -4.40 11.32
CA GLN A 29 0.78 -5.73 11.88
C GLN A 29 1.71 -6.56 10.99
N ALA A 30 1.51 -6.55 9.67
CA ALA A 30 2.35 -7.27 8.72
C ALA A 30 3.80 -6.76 8.72
N LEU A 31 4.01 -5.43 8.78
CA LEU A 31 5.34 -4.82 8.88
C LEU A 31 6.06 -5.24 10.16
N LYS A 32 5.35 -5.27 11.30
CA LYS A 32 5.88 -5.74 12.58
C LYS A 32 6.27 -7.21 12.57
N GLN A 33 5.50 -8.06 11.88
CA GLN A 33 5.75 -9.50 11.80
C GLN A 33 6.88 -9.87 10.85
N HIS A 34 7.09 -9.11 9.78
CA HIS A 34 8.08 -9.45 8.77
C HIS A 34 9.51 -9.17 9.27
N GLN A 35 9.84 -7.91 9.59
CA GLN A 35 11.12 -7.47 10.14
C GLN A 35 10.95 -6.11 10.84
N PRO A 36 10.63 -6.07 12.15
CA PRO A 36 10.19 -4.84 12.80
C PRO A 36 11.23 -3.72 12.77
N GLU A 37 12.52 -4.06 12.94
CA GLU A 37 13.61 -3.07 12.94
C GLU A 37 13.84 -2.43 11.56
N ALA A 38 13.63 -3.18 10.48
CA ALA A 38 13.81 -2.69 9.11
C ALA A 38 12.69 -1.73 8.66
N TYR A 39 11.52 -1.79 9.32
CA TYR A 39 10.32 -1.04 8.94
C TYR A 39 9.80 -0.09 10.02
N ASP A 40 10.54 0.15 11.11
CA ASP A 40 10.10 0.97 12.24
C ASP A 40 9.68 2.38 11.81
N HIS A 41 10.40 2.99 10.86
CA HIS A 41 10.04 4.31 10.32
C HIS A 41 8.70 4.29 9.58
N LEU A 42 8.40 3.23 8.81
CA LEU A 42 7.12 3.07 8.11
C LEU A 42 5.98 2.81 9.09
N ILE A 43 6.23 2.01 10.13
CA ILE A 43 5.26 1.74 11.19
C ILE A 43 4.88 3.05 11.91
N LYS A 44 5.88 3.84 12.29
CA LYS A 44 5.70 5.16 12.91
C LYS A 44 4.94 6.13 12.00
N GLU A 45 5.29 6.18 10.72
CA GLU A 45 4.58 7.01 9.72
C GLU A 45 3.11 6.60 9.60
N LEU A 46 2.84 5.29 9.54
CA LEU A 46 1.48 4.77 9.48
C LEU A 46 0.69 5.16 10.73
N GLN A 47 1.26 4.97 11.92
CA GLN A 47 0.60 5.28 13.18
C GLN A 47 0.30 6.77 13.36
N MET A 48 1.25 7.66 13.09
CA MET A 48 1.16 9.07 13.43
C MET A 48 0.54 9.96 12.34
N TYR A 49 0.82 9.68 11.06
CA TYR A 49 0.56 10.67 9.99
C TYR A 49 -0.25 10.15 8.81
N SER A 50 -0.58 8.86 8.78
CA SER A 50 -1.22 8.24 7.61
C SER A 50 -2.73 8.11 7.77
N GLN A 51 -3.46 9.19 7.50
CA GLN A 51 -4.92 9.15 7.38
C GLN A 51 -5.32 8.49 6.04
N PRO A 52 -6.24 7.52 6.04
CA PRO A 52 -6.79 6.99 4.80
C PRO A 52 -7.66 8.00 4.06
N PHE A 53 -7.52 8.05 2.74
CA PHE A 53 -8.37 8.87 1.88
C PHE A 53 -8.56 8.22 0.51
N LEU A 54 -9.61 8.65 -0.19
CA LEU A 54 -9.94 8.21 -1.54
C LEU A 54 -9.86 9.41 -2.49
N THR A 55 -9.53 9.10 -3.73
CA THR A 55 -9.66 9.98 -4.88
C THR A 55 -10.52 9.29 -5.93
N ASP A 56 -10.87 9.98 -7.00
CA ASP A 56 -11.71 9.44 -8.07
C ASP A 56 -11.10 8.20 -8.75
N SER A 57 -9.77 8.05 -8.69
CA SER A 57 -9.04 6.99 -9.41
C SER A 57 -8.29 6.01 -8.50
N THR A 58 -8.05 6.34 -7.24
CA THR A 58 -7.20 5.53 -6.36
C THR A 58 -7.45 5.78 -4.88
N ALA A 59 -7.02 4.83 -4.06
CA ALA A 59 -7.04 4.90 -2.61
C ALA A 59 -5.65 5.16 -2.02
N PHE A 60 -5.60 5.75 -0.84
CA PHE A 60 -4.37 6.04 -0.11
C PHE A 60 -4.49 5.75 1.39
N ILE A 61 -3.36 5.41 2.01
CA ILE A 61 -3.14 5.40 3.45
C ILE A 61 -1.90 6.26 3.72
N GLY A 62 -2.09 7.55 3.97
CA GLY A 62 -0.97 8.50 4.00
C GLY A 62 -0.23 8.51 2.65
N ARG A 63 1.06 8.15 2.67
CA ARG A 63 1.90 8.06 1.45
C ARG A 63 1.84 6.70 0.75
N TRP A 64 1.13 5.72 1.31
CA TRP A 64 0.89 4.44 0.65
C TRP A 64 -0.23 4.60 -0.36
N ARG A 65 0.08 4.44 -1.64
CA ARG A 65 -0.86 4.50 -2.76
C ARG A 65 -1.29 3.10 -3.17
N LEU A 66 -2.59 2.91 -3.36
CA LEU A 66 -3.10 1.70 -3.98
C LEU A 66 -2.75 1.67 -5.48
N ARG A 67 -2.18 0.57 -5.95
CA ARG A 67 -1.93 0.33 -7.37
C ARG A 67 -2.41 -1.05 -7.77
N THR A 68 -3.07 -1.12 -8.93
CA THR A 68 -3.30 -2.35 -9.68
C THR A 68 -2.18 -2.48 -10.70
N GLU A 69 -1.50 -3.62 -10.71
CA GLU A 69 -0.50 -3.95 -11.73
C GLU A 69 -0.77 -5.36 -12.23
N ARG A 70 -1.15 -5.48 -13.50
CA ARG A 70 -1.63 -6.72 -14.12
C ARG A 70 -2.79 -7.31 -13.30
N GLU A 71 -2.53 -8.40 -12.59
CA GLU A 71 -3.48 -9.15 -11.77
C GLU A 71 -3.15 -9.06 -10.26
N SER A 72 -2.28 -8.12 -9.88
CA SER A 72 -1.87 -7.92 -8.50
C SER A 72 -2.32 -6.55 -7.99
N LEU A 73 -2.76 -6.50 -6.74
CA LEU A 73 -3.12 -5.27 -6.06
C LEU A 73 -2.07 -4.99 -4.98
N TRP A 74 -1.58 -3.75 -4.92
CA TRP A 74 -0.48 -3.36 -4.06
C TRP A 74 -0.80 -2.08 -3.32
N LEU A 75 -0.35 -1.96 -2.08
CA LEU A 75 -0.02 -0.65 -1.50
C LEU A 75 1.45 -0.38 -1.74
N GLU A 76 1.73 0.72 -2.41
CA GLU A 76 3.06 1.20 -2.75
C GLU A 76 3.41 2.43 -1.93
N HIS A 77 4.53 2.39 -1.22
CA HIS A 77 5.11 3.56 -0.56
C HIS A 77 6.45 3.89 -1.20
N GLN A 78 6.54 5.10 -1.75
CA GLN A 78 7.79 5.59 -2.31
C GLN A 78 8.59 6.29 -1.21
N GLN A 79 9.78 5.75 -0.93
CA GLN A 79 10.75 6.41 -0.08
C GLN A 79 11.63 7.32 -0.95
N MET A 80 11.63 8.63 -0.64
CA MET A 80 12.42 9.62 -1.38
C MET A 80 13.91 9.21 -1.47
N PRO A 81 14.58 9.49 -2.59
CA PRO A 81 15.86 8.89 -2.93
C PRO A 81 17.00 9.32 -2.00
N ARG A 82 17.85 8.36 -1.62
CA ARG A 82 19.29 8.62 -1.51
C ARG A 82 19.84 8.44 -2.93
N ALA A 83 20.11 9.54 -3.62
CA ALA A 83 20.53 9.50 -5.03
C ALA A 83 21.68 8.49 -5.24
N PRO A 84 21.66 7.66 -6.30
CA PRO A 84 20.77 7.68 -7.48
C PRO A 84 19.58 6.70 -7.43
N LEU A 85 19.23 6.16 -6.26
CA LEU A 85 18.32 5.02 -6.15
C LEU A 85 17.01 5.38 -5.42
N MET A 86 15.88 4.99 -6.01
CA MET A 86 14.56 5.07 -5.39
C MET A 86 14.17 3.72 -4.82
N LEU A 87 13.69 3.72 -3.58
CA LEU A 87 13.18 2.54 -2.91
C LEU A 87 11.66 2.64 -2.82
N PHE A 88 10.97 1.59 -3.25
CA PHE A 88 9.54 1.47 -3.05
C PHE A 88 9.27 0.25 -2.17
N HIS A 89 8.51 0.46 -1.10
CA HIS A 89 7.96 -0.63 -0.30
C HIS A 89 6.63 -1.04 -0.89
N LEU A 90 6.43 -2.34 -1.06
CA LEU A 90 5.26 -2.90 -1.73
C LEU A 90 4.61 -3.92 -0.82
N ALA A 91 3.34 -3.68 -0.46
CA ALA A 91 2.53 -4.63 0.27
C ALA A 91 1.47 -5.23 -0.68
N GLU A 92 1.61 -6.52 -1.01
CA GLU A 92 0.64 -7.23 -1.86
C GLU A 92 -0.65 -7.41 -1.08
N LEU A 93 -1.77 -7.11 -1.72
CA LEU A 93 -3.10 -7.23 -1.14
C LEU A 93 -3.85 -8.42 -1.74
N VAL A 94 -4.69 -9.03 -0.92
CA VAL A 94 -5.67 -10.03 -1.33
C VAL A 94 -7.00 -9.76 -0.63
N PHE A 95 -8.10 -10.02 -1.33
CA PHE A 95 -9.43 -10.00 -0.74
C PHE A 95 -9.85 -11.43 -0.40
N THR A 96 -10.09 -11.71 0.88
CA THR A 96 -10.47 -13.03 1.41
C THR A 96 -11.38 -12.82 2.61
N ASP A 97 -12.40 -13.68 2.74
CA ASP A 97 -13.36 -13.65 3.85
C ASP A 97 -14.04 -12.28 4.01
N GLY A 98 -14.35 -11.62 2.88
CA GLY A 98 -14.99 -10.30 2.86
C GLY A 98 -14.08 -9.14 3.28
N GLN A 99 -12.76 -9.34 3.37
CA GLN A 99 -11.85 -8.32 3.88
C GLN A 99 -10.52 -8.26 3.12
N TRP A 100 -9.96 -7.05 3.03
CA TRP A 100 -8.61 -6.83 2.49
C TRP A 100 -7.55 -7.26 3.49
N LYS A 101 -6.60 -8.10 3.06
CA LYS A 101 -5.47 -8.58 3.86
C LYS A 101 -4.15 -8.28 3.14
N VAL A 102 -3.08 -8.14 3.92
CA VAL A 102 -1.72 -8.04 3.39
C VAL A 102 -1.17 -9.46 3.24
N LYS A 103 -0.84 -9.86 2.01
CA LYS A 103 -0.34 -11.19 1.66
C LYS A 103 1.17 -11.29 1.84
N LYS A 104 1.92 -10.29 1.36
CA LYS A 104 3.37 -10.24 1.52
C LYS A 104 3.86 -8.79 1.45
N ILE A 105 5.03 -8.55 2.02
CA ILE A 105 5.74 -7.27 1.92
C ILE A 105 7.06 -7.52 1.18
N THR A 106 7.38 -6.65 0.23
CA THR A 106 8.64 -6.67 -0.51
C THR A 106 9.09 -5.24 -0.76
N TYR A 107 10.26 -5.06 -1.35
CA TYR A 107 10.72 -3.77 -1.82
C TYR A 107 11.30 -3.89 -3.24
N LYS A 108 11.16 -2.81 -4.03
CA LYS A 108 11.84 -2.66 -5.32
C LYS A 108 12.79 -1.46 -5.26
N LYS A 109 13.95 -1.63 -5.88
CA LYS A 109 14.94 -0.59 -6.08
C LYS A 109 14.92 -0.17 -7.55
N VAL A 110 14.72 1.12 -7.81
CA VAL A 110 14.64 1.66 -9.17
C VAL A 110 15.67 2.77 -9.33
N TRP A 111 16.50 2.68 -10.37
CA TRP A 111 17.43 3.75 -10.72
C TRP A 111 16.65 4.98 -11.21
N LYS A 112 16.99 6.17 -10.71
CA LYS A 112 16.29 7.41 -11.06
C LYS A 112 16.18 7.64 -12.58
N ALA A 113 17.20 7.24 -13.35
CA ALA A 113 17.23 7.35 -14.81
C ALA A 113 16.18 6.48 -15.53
N LEU A 114 15.62 5.46 -14.87
CA LEU A 114 14.69 4.49 -15.45
C LEU A 114 13.23 4.71 -15.02
N TYR A 115 12.97 5.66 -14.13
CA TYR A 115 11.61 5.95 -13.68
C TYR A 115 10.89 6.89 -14.64
N ARG A 116 9.83 6.40 -15.28
CA ARG A 116 8.86 7.20 -16.04
C ARG A 116 7.59 7.28 -15.16
N GLY A 117 7.35 8.44 -14.57
CA GLY A 117 6.31 8.68 -13.56
C GLY A 117 4.89 8.60 -14.09
#